data_AF-A0A0Q8Z4R1-F1
#
_entry.id   AF-A0A0Q8Z4R1-F1
#
_cell.length_a   1.000
_cell.length_b   1.000
_cell.length_c   1.000
_cell.angle_alpha   90.00
_cell.angle_beta   90.00
_cell.angle_gamma   90.00
#
_symmetry.space_group_name_H-M   'P 1'
#
loop_
_entity.id
_entity.type
_entity.pdbx_description
1 polymer ?
#
loop_
_entity_poly.entity_id
_entity_poly.type
_entity_poly.pdbx_seq_one_letter_code
_entity_poly.pdbx_strand_id
1 'polypeptide(L)'
;MTVTAKVEDVMDFLVEHRAANVTPGFVSEQLLSMSWIIDAADVAQIIEVGRRWLRSGDPFRAAVAIGLESETYLADSWEEIREVAEPLKEKFPSMAADVDAWMARAEPAYERRRTGSFFEQGAQGSRPAHSPAGGQASPQSASRAAR
;
A
#
# COMPACT_ATOMS: atom_id res chain seq x y z
N MET A 1 -29.30 15.05 -12.62
CA MET A 1 -27.98 15.34 -12.02
C MET A 1 -27.52 14.06 -11.36
N THR A 2 -26.51 13.40 -11.90
CA THR A 2 -25.89 12.24 -11.25
C THR A 2 -24.87 12.80 -10.29
N VAL A 3 -25.10 12.66 -8.98
CA VAL A 3 -24.07 12.95 -7.99
C VAL A 3 -23.10 11.78 -8.04
N THR A 4 -21.91 11.99 -8.59
CA THR A 4 -20.81 11.02 -8.46
C THR A 4 -20.31 11.13 -7.03
N ALA A 5 -20.69 10.17 -6.18
CA ALA A 5 -20.14 10.08 -4.83
C ALA A 5 -18.62 9.84 -4.94
N LYS A 6 -17.83 10.65 -4.23
CA LYS A 6 -16.38 10.48 -4.14
C LYS A 6 -16.06 9.48 -3.04
N VAL A 7 -14.89 8.83 -3.14
CA VAL A 7 -14.36 7.95 -2.09
C VAL A 7 -14.29 8.67 -0.74
N GLU A 8 -13.90 9.94 -0.74
CA GLU A 8 -13.89 10.80 0.45
C GLU A 8 -15.27 10.88 1.12
N ASP A 9 -16.36 10.98 0.35
CA ASP A 9 -17.72 11.06 0.90
C ASP A 9 -18.08 9.77 1.65
N VAL A 10 -17.63 8.61 1.17
CA VAL A 10 -17.83 7.32 1.84
C VAL A 10 -17.00 7.22 3.11
N MET A 11 -15.73 7.64 3.04
CA MET A 11 -14.83 7.65 4.20
C MET A 11 -15.36 8.56 5.30
N ASP A 12 -15.75 9.78 4.96
CA ASP A 12 -16.34 10.74 5.89
C ASP A 12 -17.67 10.22 6.43
N PHE A 13 -18.53 9.63 5.59
CA PHE A 13 -19.80 9.04 6.06
C PHE A 13 -19.58 7.94 7.11
N LEU A 14 -18.65 7.02 6.87
CA LEU A 14 -18.34 5.94 7.81
C LEU A 14 -17.80 6.45 9.14
N VAL A 15 -17.06 7.56 9.13
CA VAL A 15 -16.59 8.21 10.35
C VAL A 15 -17.72 8.96 11.03
N GLU A 16 -18.41 9.86 10.33
CA GLU A 16 -19.38 10.80 10.90
C GLU A 16 -20.66 10.14 11.40
N HIS A 17 -21.09 9.06 10.74
CA HIS A 17 -22.32 8.35 11.06
C HIS A 17 -22.09 7.02 11.80
N ARG A 18 -20.89 6.79 12.33
CA ARG A 18 -20.57 5.60 13.12
C ARG A 18 -21.42 5.50 14.38
N ALA A 19 -21.72 4.27 14.80
CA ALA A 19 -22.24 4.04 16.14
C ALA A 19 -21.16 4.37 17.20
N ALA A 20 -21.59 4.82 18.39
CA ALA A 20 -20.68 5.34 19.42
C ALA A 20 -19.63 4.33 19.93
N ASN A 21 -19.90 3.03 19.79
CA ASN A 21 -19.02 1.94 20.22
C ASN A 21 -18.07 1.43 19.11
N VAL A 22 -18.14 1.99 17.89
CA VAL A 22 -17.27 1.61 16.79
C VAL A 22 -15.85 2.13 17.06
N THR A 23 -14.87 1.24 17.01
CA THR A 23 -13.46 1.60 17.16
C THR A 23 -12.88 2.06 15.82
N PRO A 24 -11.84 2.91 15.82
CA PRO A 24 -11.14 3.31 14.59
C PRO A 24 -10.64 2.12 13.77
N GLY A 25 -10.17 1.06 14.44
CA GLY A 25 -9.66 -0.16 13.81
C GLY A 25 -10.69 -0.83 12.89
N PHE A 26 -11.95 -0.93 13.33
CA PHE A 26 -13.01 -1.49 12.48
C PHE A 26 -13.24 -0.67 11.22
N VAL A 27 -13.21 0.67 11.32
CA VAL A 27 -13.39 1.54 10.16
C VAL A 27 -12.22 1.38 9.18
N SER A 28 -10.98 1.34 9.68
CA SER A 28 -9.82 1.08 8.81
C SER A 28 -9.89 -0.28 8.13
N GLU A 29 -10.32 -1.33 8.83
CA GLU A 29 -10.47 -2.67 8.25
C GLU A 29 -11.52 -2.71 7.13
N GLN A 30 -12.65 -2.00 7.29
CA GLN A 30 -13.65 -1.91 6.23
C GLN A 30 -13.12 -1.17 5.00
N LEU A 31 -12.43 -0.05 5.20
CA LEU A 31 -11.82 0.71 4.11
C LEU A 31 -10.73 -0.08 3.38
N LEU A 32 -9.89 -0.82 4.12
CA LEU A 32 -8.93 -1.74 3.53
C LEU A 32 -9.62 -2.90 2.80
N SER A 33 -10.70 -3.46 3.34
CA SER A 33 -11.45 -4.51 2.65
C SER A 33 -12.06 -4.01 1.33
N MET A 34 -12.54 -2.76 1.31
CA MET A 34 -13.06 -2.11 0.10
C MET A 34 -11.97 -1.81 -0.93
N SER A 35 -10.73 -1.52 -0.50
CA SER A 35 -9.63 -1.20 -1.43
C SER A 35 -9.30 -2.36 -2.37
N TRP A 36 -9.61 -3.61 -1.99
CA TRP A 36 -9.42 -4.80 -2.84
C TRP A 36 -10.46 -4.98 -3.95
N ILE A 37 -11.59 -4.26 -3.88
CA ILE A 37 -12.72 -4.43 -4.82
C ILE A 37 -12.99 -3.19 -5.67
N ILE A 38 -12.39 -2.05 -5.33
CA ILE A 38 -12.49 -0.80 -6.11
C ILE A 38 -11.27 -0.62 -7.01
N ASP A 39 -11.35 0.33 -7.94
CA ASP A 39 -10.26 0.58 -8.88
C ASP A 39 -9.06 1.28 -8.22
N ALA A 40 -7.91 1.26 -8.90
CA ALA A 40 -6.67 1.84 -8.40
C ALA A 40 -6.74 3.37 -8.20
N ALA A 41 -7.57 4.09 -8.96
CA ALA A 41 -7.73 5.53 -8.80
C ALA A 41 -8.51 5.86 -7.53
N ASP A 42 -9.47 5.02 -7.16
CA ASP A 42 -10.20 5.12 -5.90
C ASP A 42 -9.33 4.71 -4.71
N VAL A 43 -8.48 3.69 -4.85
CA VAL A 43 -7.48 3.35 -3.81
C VAL A 43 -6.51 4.51 -3.57
N ALA A 44 -6.04 5.18 -4.63
CA ALA A 44 -5.19 6.37 -4.49
C ALA A 44 -5.90 7.49 -3.70
N GLN A 45 -7.20 7.69 -3.92
CA GLN A 45 -7.99 8.64 -3.14
C GLN A 45 -8.08 8.25 -1.66
N ILE A 46 -8.20 6.95 -1.31
CA ILE A 46 -8.16 6.50 0.09
C ILE A 46 -6.86 6.93 0.77
N ILE A 47 -5.73 6.76 0.07
CA ILE A 47 -4.39 7.13 0.56
C ILE A 47 -4.32 8.65 0.79
N GLU A 48 -4.79 9.44 -0.18
CA GLU A 48 -4.79 10.91 -0.08
C GLU A 48 -5.67 11.42 1.08
N VAL A 49 -6.84 10.82 1.30
CA VAL A 49 -7.71 11.15 2.44
C VAL A 49 -7.04 10.74 3.75
N GLY A 50 -6.46 9.54 3.85
CA GLY A 50 -5.71 9.08 5.02
C GLY A 50 -4.56 10.03 5.38
N ARG A 51 -3.79 10.48 4.38
CA ARG A 51 -2.73 11.50 4.53
C ARG A 51 -3.27 12.81 5.11
N ARG A 52 -4.45 13.27 4.68
CA ARG A 52 -5.07 14.48 5.23
C ARG A 52 -5.57 14.26 6.66
N TRP A 53 -6.13 13.10 6.96
CA TRP A 53 -6.64 12.76 8.28
C TRP A 53 -5.56 12.69 9.36
N LEU A 54 -4.35 12.21 9.04
CA LEU A 54 -3.19 12.28 9.94
C LEU A 54 -2.84 13.72 10.37
N ARG A 55 -3.14 14.72 9.53
CA ARG A 55 -2.89 16.14 9.83
C ARG A 55 -4.10 16.85 10.45
N SER A 56 -5.23 16.15 10.57
CA SER A 56 -6.50 16.73 11.03
C SER A 56 -6.53 17.00 12.53
N GLY A 57 -7.50 17.79 12.98
CA GLY A 57 -7.79 18.03 14.40
C GLY A 57 -8.59 16.93 15.09
N ASP A 58 -8.92 15.84 14.39
CA ASP A 58 -9.81 14.78 14.88
C ASP A 58 -9.01 13.52 15.23
N PRO A 59 -8.96 13.11 16.52
CA PRO A 59 -8.23 11.91 16.93
C PRO A 59 -8.81 10.63 16.34
N PHE A 60 -10.12 10.57 16.05
CA PHE A 60 -10.73 9.39 15.45
C PHE A 60 -10.26 9.23 14.00
N ARG A 61 -10.30 10.31 13.21
CA ARG A 61 -9.79 10.30 11.82
C ARG A 61 -8.31 9.95 11.78
N ALA A 62 -7.50 10.52 12.68
CA ALA A 62 -6.08 10.18 12.79
C ALA A 62 -5.87 8.70 13.11
N ALA A 63 -6.64 8.14 14.06
CA ALA A 63 -6.55 6.72 14.41
C ALA A 63 -6.99 5.78 13.27
N VAL A 64 -8.01 6.15 12.49
CA VAL A 64 -8.39 5.40 11.28
C VAL A 64 -7.26 5.43 10.26
N ALA A 65 -6.67 6.60 10.01
CA ALA A 65 -5.56 6.72 9.08
C ALA A 65 -4.34 5.87 9.50
N ILE A 66 -3.98 5.88 10.79
CA ILE A 66 -2.94 4.99 11.34
C ILE A 66 -3.23 3.51 11.01
N GLY A 67 -4.50 3.09 11.09
CA GLY A 67 -4.93 1.74 10.75
C GLY A 67 -4.83 1.40 9.25
N LEU A 68 -4.91 2.39 8.36
CA LEU A 68 -4.75 2.19 6.91
C LEU A 68 -3.29 1.95 6.49
N GLU A 69 -2.33 2.41 7.29
CA GLU A 69 -0.91 2.40 6.91
C GLU A 69 -0.40 1.01 6.51
N SER A 70 -0.86 -0.04 7.19
CA SER A 70 -0.28 -1.38 7.07
C SER A 70 -0.25 -1.94 5.65
N GLU A 71 -1.13 -1.48 4.78
CA GLU A 71 -1.27 -1.96 3.40
C GLU A 71 -1.06 -0.86 2.35
N THR A 72 -1.02 0.42 2.75
CA THR A 72 -1.23 1.53 1.81
C THR A 72 -0.10 2.55 1.71
N TYR A 73 0.87 2.55 2.63
CA TYR A 73 1.97 3.50 2.68
C TYR A 73 1.51 4.97 2.58
N LEU A 74 1.12 5.58 3.71
CA LEU A 74 0.64 6.96 3.75
C LEU A 74 1.76 7.99 3.59
N ALA A 75 3.01 7.60 3.39
CA ALA A 75 4.11 8.48 3.03
C ALA A 75 5.01 7.86 1.96
N ASP A 76 5.83 8.70 1.33
CA ASP A 76 6.78 8.23 0.32
C ASP A 76 8.12 7.80 0.96
N SER A 77 8.37 8.22 2.21
CA SER A 77 9.55 7.86 2.99
C SER A 77 9.26 7.66 4.48
N TRP A 78 10.24 7.05 5.17
CA TRP A 78 10.22 6.90 6.62
C TRP A 78 10.32 8.26 7.34
N GLU A 79 11.10 9.17 6.77
CA GLU A 79 11.27 10.51 7.33
C GLU A 79 9.95 11.29 7.33
N GLU A 80 9.19 11.22 6.22
CA GLU A 80 7.87 11.84 6.14
C GLU A 80 6.88 11.26 7.16
N ILE A 81 6.85 9.93 7.35
CA ILE A 81 5.92 9.33 8.32
C ILE A 81 6.30 9.72 9.75
N ARG A 82 7.61 9.82 10.04
CA ARG A 82 8.10 10.25 11.35
C ARG A 82 7.76 11.70 11.66
N GLU A 83 7.93 12.62 10.69
CA GLU A 83 7.56 14.03 10.83
C GLU A 83 6.05 14.22 11.11
N VAL A 84 5.21 13.32 10.59
CA VAL A 84 3.76 13.32 10.85
C VAL A 84 3.44 12.69 12.21
N ALA A 85 4.14 11.63 12.59
CA ALA A 85 3.86 10.88 13.82
C ALA A 85 4.25 11.63 15.10
N GLU A 86 5.40 12.33 15.10
CA GLU A 86 5.89 13.04 16.30
C GLU A 86 4.86 14.04 16.87
N PRO A 87 4.25 14.95 16.06
CA PRO A 87 3.24 15.89 16.55
C PRO A 87 1.95 15.24 17.05
N LEU A 88 1.61 14.03 16.60
CA LEU A 88 0.37 13.36 16.99
C LEU A 88 0.35 13.01 18.48
N LYS A 89 1.51 12.69 19.07
CA LYS A 89 1.61 12.35 20.50
C LYS A 89 1.35 13.56 21.38
N GLU A 90 1.81 14.74 20.97
CA GLU A 90 1.55 15.99 21.68
C GLU A 90 0.11 16.44 21.51
N LYS A 91 -0.42 16.32 20.28
CA LYS A 91 -1.78 16.73 19.93
C LYS A 91 -2.84 15.83 20.56
N PHE A 92 -2.58 14.52 20.59
CA PHE A 92 -3.49 13.50 21.09
C PHE A 92 -2.75 12.57 22.08
N PRO A 93 -2.52 13.00 23.34
CA PRO A 93 -1.77 12.21 24.31
C PRO A 93 -2.32 10.81 24.56
N SER A 94 -3.64 10.62 24.45
CA SER A 94 -4.28 9.30 24.59
C SER A 94 -3.88 8.30 23.50
N MET A 95 -3.38 8.78 22.35
CA MET A 95 -2.95 7.95 21.22
C MET A 95 -1.45 7.64 21.26
N ALA A 96 -0.69 8.12 22.25
CA ALA A 96 0.77 8.01 22.26
C ALA A 96 1.24 6.55 22.11
N ALA A 97 0.59 5.61 22.80
CA ALA A 97 0.91 4.18 22.70
C ALA A 97 0.57 3.60 21.31
N ASP A 98 -0.54 4.04 20.71
CA ASP A 98 -0.95 3.61 19.37
C ASP A 98 -0.01 4.13 18.29
N VAL A 99 0.44 5.39 18.43
CA VAL A 99 1.44 6.02 17.55
C VAL A 99 2.79 5.31 17.69
N ASP A 100 3.22 4.98 18.90
CA ASP A 100 4.48 4.24 19.12
C ASP A 100 4.40 2.84 18.51
N ALA A 101 3.28 2.14 18.71
CA ALA A 101 3.06 0.82 18.13
C ALA A 101 2.98 0.88 16.60
N TRP A 102 2.38 1.92 16.05
CA TRP A 102 2.32 2.18 14.61
C TRP A 102 3.72 2.38 14.02
N MET A 103 4.50 3.29 14.59
CA MET A 103 5.87 3.58 14.13
C MET A 103 6.75 2.34 14.18
N ALA A 104 6.68 1.55 15.26
CA ALA A 104 7.43 0.30 15.37
C ALA A 104 7.06 -0.74 14.29
N ARG A 105 5.80 -0.77 13.84
CA ARG A 105 5.36 -1.64 12.73
C ARG A 105 5.74 -1.10 11.36
N ALA A 106 5.70 0.22 11.18
CA ALA A 106 5.94 0.88 9.90
C ALA A 106 7.43 0.90 9.52
N GLU A 107 8.34 1.11 10.48
CA GLU A 107 9.79 1.25 10.22
C GLU A 107 10.35 0.13 9.32
N PRO A 108 10.15 -1.17 9.63
CA PRO A 108 10.71 -2.24 8.80
C PRO A 108 10.10 -2.27 7.39
N ALA A 109 8.85 -1.84 7.22
CA ALA A 109 8.17 -1.82 5.92
C ALA A 109 8.74 -0.72 5.00
N TYR A 110 9.03 0.46 5.57
CA TYR A 110 9.67 1.56 4.83
C TYR A 110 11.15 1.27 4.54
N GLU A 111 11.87 0.64 5.47
CA GLU A 111 13.27 0.23 5.23
C GLU A 111 13.40 -0.78 4.08
N ARG A 112 12.49 -1.75 4.00
CA ARG A 112 12.43 -2.70 2.87
C ARG A 112 12.14 -1.99 1.55
N ARG A 113 11.25 -1.00 1.55
CA ARG A 113 10.94 -0.19 0.36
C ARG A 113 12.15 0.66 -0.06
N ARG A 114 12.88 1.23 0.89
CA ARG A 114 14.08 2.05 0.65
C ARG A 114 15.25 1.26 0.07
N THR A 115 15.46 0.02 0.54
CA THR A 115 16.61 -0.80 0.15
C THR A 115 16.40 -1.59 -1.15
N GLY A 116 15.18 -1.54 -1.71
CA GLY A 116 14.78 -2.32 -2.87
C GLY A 116 14.55 -3.78 -2.48
N SER A 117 13.49 -4.39 -3.02
CA SER A 117 13.21 -5.80 -2.78
C SER A 117 14.42 -6.66 -3.19
N PHE A 118 14.80 -7.64 -2.37
CA PHE A 118 15.80 -8.67 -2.72
C PHE A 118 15.53 -9.31 -4.09
N PHE A 119 14.27 -9.30 -4.56
CA PHE A 119 13.86 -9.78 -5.88
C PHE A 119 14.19 -8.83 -7.06
N GLU A 120 14.33 -7.52 -6.84
CA GLU A 120 14.72 -6.57 -7.89
C GLU A 120 16.22 -6.59 -8.17
N GLN A 121 17.05 -6.89 -7.16
CA GLN A 121 18.50 -7.04 -7.35
C GLN A 121 18.86 -8.29 -8.18
N GLY A 122 18.04 -9.35 -8.13
CA GLY A 122 18.21 -10.54 -8.97
C GLY A 122 17.87 -10.33 -10.45
N ALA A 123 16.98 -9.38 -10.77
CA ALA A 123 16.57 -9.06 -12.13
C ALA A 123 17.62 -8.24 -12.90
N GLN A 124 18.50 -7.50 -12.20
CA GLN A 124 19.65 -6.81 -12.82
C GLN A 124 20.89 -7.70 -12.96
N GLY A 125 20.95 -8.86 -12.28
CA GLY A 125 22.11 -9.77 -12.27
C GLY A 125 22.07 -10.93 -13.27
N SER A 126 20.96 -11.13 -14.01
CA SER A 126 20.80 -12.30 -14.87
C SER A 126 20.76 -11.94 -16.36
N ARG A 127 21.93 -11.62 -16.93
CA ARG A 127 22.19 -11.78 -18.36
C ARG A 127 23.45 -12.64 -18.55
N PRO A 128 23.32 -13.95 -18.84
CA PRO A 128 24.28 -14.59 -19.72
C PRO A 128 23.89 -14.22 -21.16
N ALA A 129 24.79 -13.51 -21.84
CA ALA A 129 24.73 -13.37 -23.29
C ALA A 129 24.95 -14.75 -23.92
N HIS A 130 23.89 -15.42 -24.35
CA HIS A 130 24.02 -16.53 -25.29
C HIS A 130 23.96 -15.98 -26.71
N SER A 131 25.14 -15.78 -27.30
CA SER A 131 25.31 -15.76 -28.75
C SER A 131 25.00 -17.16 -29.31
N PRO A 132 24.16 -17.31 -30.35
CA PRO A 132 24.12 -18.55 -31.10
C PRO A 132 25.27 -18.50 -32.11
N ALA A 133 26.42 -19.06 -31.75
CA ALA A 133 27.47 -19.40 -32.72
C ALA A 133 27.13 -20.74 -33.36
N GLY A 134 27.21 -20.79 -34.69
CA GLY A 134 26.65 -21.84 -35.53
C GLY A 134 27.31 -23.21 -35.44
N GLY A 135 26.54 -24.21 -35.85
CA GLY A 135 26.98 -25.57 -36.11
C GLY A 135 25.95 -26.27 -36.99
N GLN A 136 26.20 -26.28 -38.30
CA GLN A 136 25.47 -27.09 -39.26
C GLN A 136 25.78 -28.58 -39.02
N ALA A 137 24.74 -29.41 -39.00
CA ALA A 137 24.82 -30.78 -39.49
C ALA A 137 23.42 -31.25 -39.90
N SER A 138 23.14 -31.22 -41.21
CA SER A 138 22.05 -31.98 -41.81
C SER A 138 22.30 -33.49 -41.64
N PRO A 139 21.23 -34.30 -41.63
CA PRO A 139 21.23 -35.48 -42.48
C PRO A 139 20.08 -35.46 -43.47
N GLN A 140 20.42 -35.87 -44.69
CA GLN A 140 19.57 -36.00 -45.85
C GLN A 140 18.42 -36.99 -45.63
N SER A 141 17.33 -36.69 -46.33
CA SER A 141 16.12 -37.47 -46.47
C SER A 141 16.38 -38.86 -47.07
N ALA A 142 15.69 -39.87 -46.57
CA ALA A 142 15.36 -41.06 -47.35
C ALA A 142 13.91 -41.46 -47.06
N SER A 143 13.08 -41.32 -48.10
CA SER A 143 11.72 -41.85 -48.16
C SER A 143 11.71 -43.38 -48.09
N ARG A 144 10.69 -43.99 -47.46
CA ARG A 144 9.82 -44.96 -48.15
C ARG A 144 8.56 -45.29 -47.34
N ALA A 145 7.43 -45.22 -48.01
CA ALA A 145 6.10 -45.65 -47.57
C ALA A 145 6.02 -47.17 -47.29
N ALA A 146 5.11 -47.58 -46.41
CA ALA A 146 4.04 -48.54 -46.71
C ALA A 146 3.11 -48.80 -45.50
N ARG A 147 1.83 -48.45 -45.70
CA ARG A 147 0.57 -49.00 -45.14
C ARG A 147 0.34 -48.99 -43.63
#